data_AF-W7W994-F1
#
_entry.id   AF-W7W994-F1
#
_cell.length_a   1.000
_cell.length_b   1.000
_cell.length_c   1.000
_cell.angle_alpha   90.00
_cell.angle_beta   90.00
_cell.angle_gamma   90.00
#
_symmetry.space_group_name_H-M   'P 1'
#
loop_
_entity.id
_entity.type
_entity.pdbx_description
1 polymer ?
#
loop_
_entity_poly.entity_id
_entity_poly.type
_entity_poly.pdbx_seq_one_letter_code
_entity_poly.pdbx_strand_id
1 'polypeptide(L)'
;MTFYERFQRLPIRSKLLAMVLLPLVVVLPLLGLLLLVWGNVALDRLLITKVRSDLAVAQGYFERVLGEVGSSAAAVADSQALHRALDDDTAATSADAGTWVTLLQAFKAREGLDFINLRAPDGTLRITDFGAAPATDGRSPAFRAAAAESGRARASIEVLQPDDWRVSRRRCRTASRCRW
;
A
#
# COMPACT_ATOMS: atom_id res chain seq x y z
N MET A 1 -37.04 26.96 44.69
CA MET A 1 -37.94 26.90 45.88
C MET A 1 -39.14 25.97 45.74
N THR A 2 -39.54 25.54 44.54
CA THR A 2 -40.75 24.72 44.30
C THR A 2 -40.65 23.22 44.62
N PHE A 3 -39.43 22.65 44.65
CA PHE A 3 -39.24 21.21 44.91
C PHE A 3 -39.52 20.81 46.37
N TYR A 4 -39.24 21.70 47.32
CA TYR A 4 -39.34 21.43 48.76
C TYR A 4 -40.79 21.47 49.26
N GLU A 5 -41.59 22.44 48.78
CA GLU A 5 -43.04 22.56 48.99
C GLU A 5 -43.80 21.32 48.51
N ARG A 6 -43.42 20.80 47.33
CA ARG A 6 -44.03 19.60 46.73
C ARG A 6 -43.68 18.33 47.51
N PHE A 7 -42.52 18.31 48.18
CA PHE A 7 -42.07 17.21 49.04
C PHE A 7 -42.85 17.12 50.36
N GLN A 8 -43.30 18.25 50.90
CA GLN A 8 -44.02 18.28 52.18
C GLN A 8 -45.48 17.80 52.07
N ARG A 9 -46.09 17.90 50.88
CA ARG A 9 -47.48 17.45 50.63
C ARG A 9 -47.61 15.97 50.25
N LEU A 10 -46.51 15.23 50.17
CA LEU A 10 -46.51 13.81 49.82
C LEU A 10 -46.93 12.93 51.02
N PRO A 11 -47.68 11.83 50.78
CA PRO A 11 -47.98 10.87 51.82
C PRO A 11 -46.69 10.25 52.38
N ILE A 12 -46.71 9.90 53.67
CA ILE A 12 -45.52 9.49 54.45
C ILE A 12 -44.69 8.40 53.76
N ARG A 13 -45.36 7.41 53.13
CA ARG A 13 -44.68 6.34 52.36
C ARG A 13 -43.87 6.88 51.18
N SER A 14 -44.42 7.81 50.41
CA SER A 14 -43.72 8.43 49.28
C SER A 14 -42.59 9.34 49.74
N LYS A 15 -42.71 9.97 50.92
CA LYS A 15 -41.65 10.78 51.52
C LYS A 15 -40.44 9.93 51.95
N LEU A 16 -40.69 8.77 52.58
CA LEU A 16 -39.66 7.80 52.90
C LEU A 16 -39.00 7.25 51.63
N LEU A 17 -39.79 6.90 50.61
CA LEU A 17 -39.28 6.40 49.34
C LEU A 17 -38.40 7.44 48.64
N ALA A 18 -38.80 8.70 48.65
CA ALA A 18 -38.05 9.77 48.02
C ALA A 18 -36.73 10.07 48.75
N MET A 19 -36.68 9.92 50.08
CA MET A 19 -35.46 10.11 50.88
C MET A 19 -34.40 9.01 50.62
N VAL A 20 -34.86 7.80 50.26
CA VAL A 20 -34.01 6.66 49.86
C VAL A 20 -33.65 6.70 48.37
N LEU A 21 -34.58 7.10 47.50
CA LEU A 21 -34.40 7.05 46.05
C LEU A 21 -33.59 8.24 45.52
N LEU A 22 -33.69 9.40 46.16
CA LEU A 22 -32.96 10.61 45.77
C LEU A 22 -31.43 10.41 45.72
N PRO A 23 -30.75 9.84 46.73
CA PRO A 23 -29.32 9.59 46.63
C PRO A 23 -28.99 8.62 45.50
N LEU A 24 -29.82 7.62 45.22
CA LEU A 24 -29.57 6.68 44.12
C LEU A 24 -29.68 7.38 42.74
N VAL A 25 -30.69 8.23 42.56
CA VAL A 25 -30.89 9.03 41.35
C VAL A 25 -29.75 10.04 41.13
N VAL A 26 -29.06 10.49 42.18
CA VAL A 26 -27.92 11.41 42.07
C VAL A 26 -26.61 10.66 41.86
N VAL A 27 -26.36 9.60 42.62
CA VAL A 27 -25.08 8.87 42.59
C VAL A 27 -24.89 8.13 41.27
N LEU A 28 -25.94 7.50 40.75
CA LEU A 28 -25.86 6.67 39.54
C LEU A 28 -25.45 7.47 38.27
N PRO A 29 -26.07 8.63 37.94
CA PRO A 29 -25.60 9.44 36.81
C PRO A 29 -24.24 10.09 37.06
N LEU A 30 -23.89 10.39 38.31
CA LEU A 30 -22.59 10.96 38.66
C LEU A 30 -21.46 9.93 38.45
N LEU A 31 -21.70 8.67 38.82
CA LEU A 31 -20.82 7.55 38.48
C LEU A 31 -20.71 7.35 36.96
N GLY A 32 -21.84 7.43 36.25
CA GLY A 32 -21.89 7.34 34.79
C GLY A 32 -21.09 8.44 34.10
N LEU A 33 -21.21 9.69 34.57
CA LEU A 33 -20.43 10.82 34.07
C LEU A 33 -18.93 10.62 34.32
N LEU A 34 -18.57 10.16 35.52
CA LEU A 34 -17.18 9.87 35.88
C LEU A 34 -16.59 8.78 34.98
N LEU A 35 -17.36 7.71 34.74
CA LEU A 35 -17.01 6.62 33.83
C LEU A 35 -16.90 7.08 32.38
N LEU A 36 -17.75 7.99 31.91
CA LEU A 36 -17.66 8.55 30.55
C LEU A 36 -16.40 9.41 30.38
N VAL A 37 -16.11 10.30 31.34
CA VAL A 37 -14.93 11.16 31.31
C VAL A 37 -13.63 10.34 31.38
N TRP A 38 -13.57 9.33 32.24
CA TRP A 38 -12.40 8.46 32.38
C TRP A 38 -12.30 7.42 31.25
N GLY A 39 -13.42 6.85 30.85
CA GLY A 39 -13.50 5.80 29.84
C GLY A 39 -13.03 6.28 28.48
N ASN A 40 -13.35 7.53 28.10
CA ASN A 40 -12.88 8.10 26.84
C ASN A 40 -11.34 8.10 26.78
N VAL A 41 -10.68 8.52 27.85
CA VAL A 41 -9.20 8.58 27.91
C VAL A 41 -8.57 7.18 27.89
N ALA A 42 -9.19 6.18 28.52
CA ALA A 42 -8.67 4.81 28.56
C ALA A 42 -8.93 4.05 27.25
N LEU A 43 -10.12 4.20 26.66
CA LEU A 43 -10.50 3.61 25.38
C LEU A 43 -9.70 4.23 24.23
N ASP A 44 -9.47 5.55 24.25
CA ASP A 44 -8.64 6.25 23.26
C ASP A 44 -7.20 5.73 23.28
N ARG A 45 -6.64 5.43 24.46
CA ARG A 45 -5.29 4.83 24.58
C ARG A 45 -5.23 3.41 24.01
N LEU A 46 -6.29 2.62 24.21
CA LEU A 46 -6.37 1.27 23.65
C LEU A 46 -6.57 1.29 22.12
N LEU A 47 -7.37 2.23 21.59
CA LEU A 47 -7.60 2.39 20.15
C LEU A 47 -6.37 2.94 19.41
N ILE A 48 -5.67 3.93 19.96
CA ILE A 48 -4.44 4.50 19.36
C ILE A 48 -3.30 3.49 19.29
N THR A 49 -3.15 2.66 20.33
CA THR A 49 -2.08 1.65 20.37
C THR A 49 -2.31 0.57 19.33
N LYS A 50 -3.58 0.17 19.10
CA LYS A 50 -3.93 -0.80 18.07
C LYS A 50 -3.67 -0.28 16.66
N VAL A 51 -4.03 0.97 16.36
CA VAL A 51 -3.79 1.56 15.02
C VAL A 51 -2.30 1.71 14.71
N ARG A 52 -1.48 2.10 15.70
CA ARG A 52 -0.02 2.17 15.52
C ARG A 52 0.60 0.79 15.31
N SER A 53 0.10 -0.23 16.00
CA SER A 53 0.54 -1.61 15.81
C SER A 53 0.13 -2.15 14.44
N ASP A 54 -1.11 -1.93 14.00
CA ASP A 54 -1.59 -2.39 12.69
C ASP A 54 -0.85 -1.68 11.53
N LEU A 55 -0.56 -0.38 11.65
CA LEU A 55 0.23 0.35 10.65
C LEU A 55 1.70 -0.09 10.63
N ALA A 56 2.29 -0.37 11.79
CA ALA A 56 3.65 -0.89 11.87
C ALA A 56 3.76 -2.30 11.27
N VAL A 57 2.76 -3.16 11.51
CA VAL A 57 2.68 -4.50 10.90
C VAL A 57 2.50 -4.40 9.38
N ALA A 58 1.63 -3.49 8.90
CA ALA A 58 1.45 -3.25 7.48
C ALA A 58 2.76 -2.76 6.81
N GLN A 59 3.45 -1.78 7.42
CA GLN A 59 4.73 -1.28 6.93
C GLN A 59 5.79 -2.39 6.82
N GLY A 60 5.89 -3.24 7.85
CA GLY A 60 6.83 -4.37 7.82
C GLY A 60 6.51 -5.40 6.73
N TYR A 61 5.23 -5.68 6.46
CA TYR A 61 4.84 -6.53 5.35
C TYR A 61 5.18 -5.90 3.99
N PHE A 62 4.93 -4.59 3.82
CA PHE A 62 5.28 -3.87 2.59
C PHE A 62 6.79 -3.88 2.32
N GLU A 63 7.62 -3.61 3.33
CA GLU A 63 9.08 -3.65 3.19
C GLU A 63 9.58 -5.06 2.80
N ARG A 64 8.98 -6.10 3.39
CA ARG A 64 9.30 -7.49 3.04
C ARG A 64 8.96 -7.80 1.58
N VAL A 65 7.75 -7.46 1.15
CA VAL A 65 7.31 -7.69 -0.25
C VAL A 65 8.17 -6.89 -1.21
N LEU A 66 8.52 -5.63 -0.88
CA LEU A 66 9.39 -4.81 -1.71
C LEU A 66 10.79 -5.42 -1.83
N GLY A 67 11.33 -5.96 -0.75
CA GLY A 67 12.61 -6.67 -0.74
C GLY A 67 12.58 -7.95 -1.57
N GLU A 68 11.51 -8.73 -1.47
CA GLU A 68 11.31 -9.96 -2.24
C GLU A 68 11.25 -9.67 -3.74
N VAL A 69 10.40 -8.75 -4.18
CA VAL A 69 10.30 -8.34 -5.60
C VAL A 69 11.61 -7.75 -6.11
N GLY A 70 12.31 -6.97 -5.27
CA GLY A 70 13.64 -6.45 -5.60
C GLY A 70 14.67 -7.54 -5.81
N SER A 71 14.66 -8.59 -4.97
CA SER A 71 15.57 -9.73 -5.09
C SER A 71 15.29 -10.55 -6.35
N SER A 72 14.02 -10.77 -6.68
CA SER A 72 13.59 -11.41 -7.93
C SER A 72 14.02 -10.62 -9.16
N ALA A 73 13.83 -9.30 -9.16
CA ALA A 73 14.29 -8.44 -10.25
C ALA A 73 15.82 -8.45 -10.39
N ALA A 74 16.56 -8.47 -9.28
CA ALA A 74 18.02 -8.59 -9.29
C ALA A 74 18.47 -9.93 -9.87
N ALA A 75 17.80 -11.03 -9.51
CA ALA A 75 18.09 -12.36 -10.06
C ALA A 75 17.88 -12.44 -11.58
N VAL A 76 16.88 -11.73 -12.12
CA VAL A 76 16.71 -11.57 -13.57
C VAL A 76 17.86 -10.76 -14.17
N ALA A 77 18.24 -9.64 -13.54
CA ALA A 77 19.28 -8.75 -14.03
C ALA A 77 20.66 -9.42 -14.07
N ASP A 78 21.00 -10.22 -13.05
CA ASP A 78 22.28 -10.95 -12.94
C ASP A 78 22.30 -12.27 -13.75
N SER A 79 21.24 -12.57 -14.49
CA SER A 79 21.12 -13.81 -15.23
C SER A 79 22.11 -13.88 -16.40
N GLN A 80 22.94 -14.92 -16.44
CA GLN A 80 23.89 -15.14 -17.54
C GLN A 80 23.19 -15.24 -18.91
N ALA A 81 21.99 -15.82 -18.98
CA ALA A 81 21.27 -15.92 -20.25
C ALA A 81 20.78 -14.54 -20.73
N LEU A 82 20.47 -13.62 -19.81
CA LEU A 82 20.14 -12.25 -20.15
C LEU A 82 21.39 -11.51 -20.65
N HIS A 83 22.52 -11.61 -19.95
CA HIS A 83 23.78 -10.99 -20.37
C HIS A 83 24.24 -11.45 -21.77
N ARG A 84 24.19 -12.77 -22.05
CA ARG A 84 24.52 -13.29 -23.39
C ARG A 84 23.62 -12.70 -24.48
N ALA A 85 22.31 -12.61 -24.21
CA ALA A 85 21.38 -12.02 -25.15
C ALA A 85 21.64 -10.52 -25.39
N LEU A 86 22.07 -9.77 -24.36
CA LEU A 86 22.49 -8.38 -24.51
C LEU A 86 23.75 -8.25 -25.37
N ASP A 87 24.77 -9.09 -25.12
CA ASP A 87 26.01 -9.07 -25.89
C ASP A 87 25.74 -9.40 -27.37
N ASP A 88 24.90 -10.40 -27.64
CA ASP A 88 24.48 -10.79 -29.00
C ASP A 88 23.66 -9.69 -29.71
N ASP A 89 22.77 -8.97 -29.01
CA ASP A 89 21.98 -7.85 -29.56
C ASP A 89 22.83 -6.62 -29.88
N THR A 90 23.93 -6.39 -29.13
CA THR A 90 24.88 -5.31 -29.47
C THR A 90 25.73 -5.64 -30.70
N ALA A 91 25.94 -6.93 -30.99
CA ALA A 91 26.68 -7.41 -32.15
C ALA A 91 25.80 -7.61 -33.40
N ALA A 92 24.52 -7.92 -33.22
CA ALA A 92 23.56 -8.18 -34.29
C ALA A 92 22.42 -7.16 -34.24
N THR A 93 22.42 -6.22 -35.20
CA THR A 93 21.32 -5.28 -35.43
C THR A 93 19.98 -6.04 -35.51
N SER A 94 19.14 -5.83 -34.50
CA SER A 94 17.79 -6.38 -34.31
C SER A 94 17.72 -7.90 -34.16
N ALA A 95 18.03 -8.40 -32.97
CA ALA A 95 17.50 -9.69 -32.53
C ALA A 95 15.96 -9.69 -32.62
N ASP A 96 15.38 -10.79 -33.12
CA ASP A 96 13.94 -10.95 -33.28
C ASP A 96 13.22 -10.63 -31.96
N ALA A 97 12.34 -9.62 -31.96
CA ALA A 97 11.65 -9.16 -30.76
C ALA A 97 10.85 -10.31 -30.09
N GLY A 98 10.45 -11.33 -30.85
CA GLY A 98 9.80 -12.53 -30.35
C GLY A 98 10.69 -13.37 -29.42
N THR A 99 11.97 -13.54 -29.74
CA THR A 99 12.91 -14.33 -28.93
C THR A 99 13.15 -13.66 -27.57
N TRP A 100 13.29 -12.34 -27.57
CA TRP A 100 13.39 -11.55 -26.34
C TRP A 100 12.15 -11.65 -25.48
N VAL A 101 10.96 -11.53 -26.08
CA VAL A 101 9.69 -11.69 -25.38
C VAL A 101 9.60 -13.06 -24.72
N THR A 102 9.96 -14.14 -25.42
CA THR A 102 9.96 -15.49 -24.85
C THR A 102 10.95 -15.63 -23.68
N LEU A 103 12.14 -15.07 -23.81
CA LEU A 103 13.15 -15.06 -22.74
C LEU A 103 12.64 -14.31 -21.49
N LEU A 104 12.08 -13.12 -21.67
CA LEU A 104 11.54 -12.32 -20.57
C LEU A 104 10.32 -12.98 -19.92
N GLN A 105 9.43 -13.61 -20.70
CA GLN A 105 8.28 -14.36 -20.16
C GLN A 105 8.75 -15.57 -19.32
N ALA A 106 9.83 -16.23 -19.71
CA ALA A 106 10.40 -17.32 -18.92
C ALA A 106 10.94 -16.82 -17.57
N PHE A 107 11.66 -15.70 -17.54
CA PHE A 107 12.12 -15.08 -16.28
C PHE A 107 10.96 -14.58 -15.43
N LYS A 108 9.97 -13.96 -16.05
CA LYS A 108 8.76 -13.49 -15.38
C LYS A 108 8.05 -14.62 -14.64
N ALA A 109 7.82 -15.75 -15.31
CA ALA A 109 7.18 -16.92 -14.71
C ALA A 109 8.04 -17.56 -13.61
N ARG A 110 9.36 -17.59 -13.79
CA ARG A 110 10.30 -18.18 -12.82
C ARG A 110 10.40 -17.37 -11.53
N GLU A 111 10.45 -16.05 -11.65
CA GLU A 111 10.67 -15.13 -10.53
C GLU A 111 9.36 -14.55 -9.97
N GLY A 112 8.19 -14.98 -10.49
CA GLY A 112 6.88 -14.57 -10.00
C GLY A 112 6.55 -13.09 -10.22
N LEU A 113 7.11 -12.48 -11.27
CA LEU A 113 6.93 -11.06 -11.56
C LEU A 113 5.66 -10.82 -12.41
N ASP A 114 4.97 -9.69 -12.21
CA ASP A 114 3.78 -9.35 -13.00
C ASP A 114 4.13 -8.87 -14.42
N PHE A 115 5.29 -8.22 -14.58
CA PHE A 115 5.79 -7.73 -15.86
C PHE A 115 7.30 -7.50 -15.78
N ILE A 116 7.98 -7.49 -16.93
CA ILE A 116 9.41 -7.16 -17.01
C ILE A 116 9.63 -6.18 -18.16
N ASN A 117 10.31 -5.08 -17.85
CA ASN A 117 10.62 -4.01 -18.78
C ASN A 117 12.14 -3.83 -18.87
N LEU A 118 12.71 -4.06 -20.04
CA LEU A 118 14.11 -3.79 -20.32
C LEU A 118 14.25 -2.35 -20.83
N ARG A 119 14.96 -1.52 -20.06
CA ARG A 119 15.23 -0.12 -20.40
C ARG A 119 16.70 0.11 -20.71
N ALA A 120 16.99 1.05 -21.60
CA ALA A 120 18.34 1.54 -21.81
C ALA A 120 18.74 2.54 -20.69
N PRO A 121 20.04 2.88 -20.57
CA PRO A 121 20.54 3.77 -19.52
C PRO A 121 19.96 5.19 -19.51
N ASP A 122 19.31 5.62 -20.60
CA ASP A 122 18.63 6.91 -20.73
C ASP A 122 17.14 6.85 -20.32
N GLY A 123 16.65 5.66 -19.93
CA GLY A 123 15.26 5.42 -19.51
C GLY A 123 14.32 5.07 -20.66
N THR A 124 14.85 4.93 -21.88
CA THR A 124 14.08 4.43 -23.03
C THR A 124 13.71 2.96 -22.82
N LEU A 125 12.43 2.64 -22.98
CA LEU A 125 11.95 1.26 -22.98
C LEU A 125 12.37 0.60 -24.29
N ARG A 126 13.24 -0.42 -24.22
CA ARG A 126 13.68 -1.17 -25.40
C ARG A 126 12.69 -2.31 -25.68
N ILE A 127 12.45 -3.15 -24.68
CA ILE A 127 11.68 -4.39 -24.83
C ILE A 127 10.84 -4.62 -23.56
N THR A 128 9.63 -5.15 -23.73
CA THR A 128 8.78 -5.63 -22.63
C THR A 128 8.53 -7.12 -22.78
N ASP A 129 8.07 -7.77 -21.71
CA ASP A 129 7.64 -9.17 -21.76
C ASP A 129 6.46 -9.40 -22.72
N PHE A 130 5.78 -8.35 -23.22
CA PHE A 130 4.67 -8.49 -24.16
C PHE A 130 4.99 -8.00 -25.58
N GLY A 131 6.18 -7.45 -25.83
CA GLY A 131 6.59 -6.97 -27.15
C GLY A 131 7.58 -5.81 -27.13
N ALA A 132 8.05 -5.42 -28.31
CA ALA A 132 8.80 -4.18 -28.46
C ALA A 132 7.85 -2.98 -28.28
N ALA A 133 8.14 -2.12 -27.29
CA ALA A 133 7.40 -0.90 -27.02
C ALA A 133 8.37 0.26 -26.80
N PRO A 134 8.89 0.90 -27.87
CA PRO A 134 9.74 2.07 -27.73
C PRO A 134 8.92 3.21 -27.12
N ALA A 135 9.13 3.44 -25.82
CA ALA A 135 8.52 4.51 -25.06
C ALA A 135 9.58 5.09 -24.11
N THR A 136 9.81 6.39 -24.17
CA THR A 136 10.77 7.05 -23.28
C THR A 136 10.05 7.55 -22.05
N ASP A 137 10.50 7.11 -20.87
CA ASP A 137 9.97 7.61 -19.60
C ASP A 137 11.08 7.83 -18.56
N GLY A 138 12.03 8.70 -18.91
CA GLY A 138 13.12 9.10 -18.01
C GLY A 138 12.68 9.95 -16.82
N ARG A 139 11.40 10.31 -16.72
CA ARG A 139 10.84 11.07 -15.59
C ARG A 139 10.36 10.19 -14.44
N SER A 140 10.14 8.89 -14.69
CA SER A 140 9.68 7.95 -13.68
C SER A 140 10.62 7.95 -12.45
N PRO A 141 10.13 8.28 -11.24
CA PRO A 141 10.93 8.22 -10.02
C PRO A 141 11.63 6.87 -9.79
N ALA A 142 11.01 5.75 -10.14
CA ALA A 142 11.63 4.43 -10.01
C ALA A 142 12.86 4.30 -10.91
N PHE A 143 12.78 4.77 -12.16
CA PHE A 143 13.94 4.80 -13.05
C PHE A 143 15.02 5.75 -12.53
N ARG A 144 14.66 6.96 -12.10
CA ARG A 144 15.63 7.94 -11.58
C ARG A 144 16.34 7.44 -10.33
N ALA A 145 15.64 6.75 -9.44
CA ALA A 145 16.22 6.14 -8.25
C ALA A 145 17.20 5.01 -8.60
N ALA A 146 16.88 4.19 -9.61
CA ALA A 146 17.79 3.16 -10.12
C ALA A 146 18.99 3.74 -10.89
N ALA A 147 18.78 4.80 -11.67
CA ALA A 147 19.82 5.44 -12.48
C ALA A 147 20.81 6.27 -11.65
N ALA A 148 20.37 6.85 -10.52
CA ALA A 148 21.21 7.67 -9.65
C ALA A 148 22.29 6.86 -8.91
N GLU A 149 22.07 5.57 -8.68
CA GLU A 149 23.00 4.66 -8.01
C GLU A 149 23.32 3.46 -8.91
N SER A 150 23.97 3.76 -10.03
CA SER A 150 24.39 2.76 -11.01
C SER A 150 25.16 1.60 -10.35
N GLY A 151 24.68 0.38 -10.57
CA GLY A 151 25.32 -0.86 -10.09
C GLY A 151 24.76 -1.48 -8.81
N ARG A 152 23.70 -0.93 -8.20
CA ARG A 152 22.95 -1.62 -7.13
C ARG A 152 21.53 -1.97 -7.57
N ALA A 153 21.13 -3.21 -7.35
CA ALA A 153 19.73 -3.59 -7.43
C ALA A 153 18.93 -2.82 -6.38
N ARG A 154 17.87 -2.12 -6.82
CA ARG A 154 17.02 -1.32 -5.96
C ARG A 154 15.56 -1.59 -6.27
N ALA A 155 14.76 -1.72 -5.23
CA ALA A 155 13.31 -1.75 -5.31
C ALA A 155 12.77 -0.45 -4.74
N SER A 156 11.88 0.21 -5.47
CA SER A 156 11.23 1.44 -5.07
C SER A 156 9.77 1.41 -5.48
N ILE A 157 8.94 2.12 -4.73
CA ILE A 157 7.52 2.26 -5.03
C ILE A 157 7.32 3.57 -5.79
N GLU A 158 6.57 3.49 -6.88
CA GLU A 158 6.15 4.65 -7.65
C GLU A 158 4.62 4.67 -7.73
N VAL A 159 4.04 5.84 -7.48
CA VAL A 159 2.60 6.07 -7.65
C VAL A 159 2.41 6.68 -9.02
N LEU A 160 1.86 5.90 -9.96
CA LEU A 160 1.55 6.38 -11.30
C LEU A 160 0.32 7.27 -11.27
N GLN A 161 0.43 8.50 -11.77
CA GLN A 161 -0.72 9.37 -11.96
C GLN A 161 -1.46 9.03 -13.27
N PRO A 162 -2.72 9.47 -13.41
CA PRO A 162 -3.51 9.34 -14.64
C PRO A 162 -2.95 10.05 -15.88
N ASP A 163 -1.79 10.70 -15.82
CA ASP A 163 -1.10 11.18 -17.02
C ASP A 163 0.14 10.32 -17.35
N ASP A 164 0.69 9.61 -16.36
CA ASP A 164 1.85 8.72 -16.51
C ASP A 164 1.48 7.39 -17.18
N TRP A 165 0.23 6.90 -16.98
CA TRP A 165 -0.23 5.65 -17.61
C TRP A 165 -0.27 5.70 -19.16
N ARG A 166 -0.24 6.89 -19.78
CA ARG A 166 -0.33 7.04 -21.25
C ARG A 166 0.95 6.62 -21.96
N VAL A 167 2.08 6.60 -21.26
CA VAL A 167 3.39 6.24 -21.82
C VAL A 167 3.59 4.73 -21.85
N SER A 168 2.98 3.98 -20.91
CA SER A 168 3.14 2.52 -20.82
C SER A 168 2.17 1.69 -21.69
N ARG A 169 1.13 2.30 -22.28
CA ARG A 169 -0.01 1.58 -22.88
C ARG A 169 -0.29 1.79 -24.37
N ARG A 170 0.69 2.18 -25.20
CA ARG A 170 0.46 2.29 -26.66
C ARG A 170 0.35 0.93 -27.38
N ARG A 171 -0.41 -0.04 -26.82
CA ARG A 171 -1.07 -1.13 -27.58
C ARG A 171 -2.19 -1.91 -26.84
N CYS A 172 -2.91 -1.37 -25.85
CA CYS A 172 -4.24 -1.94 -25.53
C CYS A 172 -5.27 -1.33 -26.49
N ARG A 173 -5.40 -1.88 -27.71
CA ARG A 173 -6.33 -1.36 -28.75
C ARG A 173 -7.79 -1.76 -28.52
N THR A 174 -8.07 -2.63 -27.54
CA THR A 174 -9.45 -3.01 -27.19
C THR A 174 -9.54 -3.46 -25.73
N ALA A 175 -10.54 -2.97 -25.00
CA ALA A 175 -10.74 -3.20 -23.57
C ALA A 175 -10.95 -4.67 -23.16
N SER A 176 -11.20 -5.57 -24.13
CA SER A 176 -11.48 -6.99 -23.88
C SER A 176 -10.22 -7.88 -23.75
N ARG A 177 -9.01 -7.33 -23.95
CA ARG A 177 -7.76 -8.12 -23.92
C ARG A 177 -6.66 -7.55 -23.01
N CYS A 178 -6.98 -6.63 -22.10
CA CYS A 178 -6.05 -6.34 -21.02
C CYS A 178 -6.34 -7.36 -19.90
N ARG A 179 -5.65 -8.51 -19.92
CA ARG A 179 -5.59 -9.40 -18.75
C ARG A 179 -4.37 -8.97 -17.97
N TRP A 180 -4.63 -8.38 -16.80
CA TRP A 180 -3.62 -8.04 -15.81
C TRP A 180 -2.97 -9.33 -15.30
#